data_AF-V4LE29-F1
#
_entry.id   AF-V4LE29-F1
#
_cell.length_a   1.000
_cell.length_b   1.000
_cell.length_c   1.000
_cell.angle_alpha   90.00
_cell.angle_beta   90.00
_cell.angle_gamma   90.00
#
_symmetry.space_group_name_H-M   'P 1'
#
loop_
_entity.id
_entity.type
_entity.pdbx_description
1 polymer ?
#
loop_
_entity_poly.entity_id
_entity_poly.type
_entity_poly.pdbx_seq_one_letter_code
_entity_poly.pdbx_strand_id
1 'polypeptide(L)'
;MGGMGSGRHWYWGAKDSTDDYRSIDVRRWKRDGLLTPHQSFGWQWSRHGEVVASIRVRTESNRVILTYRHRSSGEDWKDESYPVYLDRTACNLGGERP
;
A
#
# COMPACT_ATOMS: atom_id res chain seq x y z
N MET A 1 6.06 16.30 10.27
CA MET A 1 5.62 15.95 11.63
C MET A 1 4.14 16.29 11.74
N GLY A 2 3.31 15.28 11.95
CA GLY A 2 1.85 15.33 12.09
C GLY A 2 1.38 13.89 12.15
N GLY A 3 1.04 13.41 13.35
CA GLY A 3 0.73 12.00 13.61
C GLY A 3 -0.74 11.67 13.36
N MET A 4 -1.06 10.37 13.48
CA MET A 4 -2.42 9.84 13.37
C MET A 4 -3.42 10.67 14.19
N GLY A 5 -4.47 11.18 13.53
CA GLY A 5 -5.54 11.95 14.18
C GLY A 5 -5.35 13.47 14.31
N SER A 6 -4.34 14.07 13.66
CA SER A 6 -4.18 15.54 13.66
C SER A 6 -5.16 16.28 12.75
N GLY A 7 -6.03 15.56 12.03
CA GLY A 7 -7.09 16.11 11.18
C GLY A 7 -8.28 16.63 12.00
N ARG A 8 -8.93 17.69 11.52
CA ARG A 8 -10.11 18.27 12.18
C ARG A 8 -11.35 17.41 11.86
N HIS A 9 -11.52 16.28 12.55
CA HIS A 9 -12.58 15.28 12.30
C HIS A 9 -14.00 15.68 12.78
N TRP A 10 -14.20 16.90 13.30
CA TRP A 10 -15.42 17.29 14.04
C TRP A 10 -16.57 17.86 13.17
N TYR A 11 -16.59 17.63 11.85
CA TYR A 11 -17.72 18.06 11.01
C TYR A 11 -18.11 17.01 9.97
N TRP A 12 -19.42 16.90 9.71
CA TRP A 12 -19.98 16.05 8.65
C TRP A 12 -19.44 16.52 7.29
N GLY A 13 -18.64 15.68 6.62
CA GLY A 13 -17.97 16.03 5.35
C GLY A 13 -16.47 16.34 5.47
N ALA A 14 -15.83 16.10 6.62
CA ALA A 14 -14.38 16.11 6.72
C ALA A 14 -13.78 15.07 5.77
N LYS A 15 -12.88 15.50 4.87
CA LYS A 15 -12.17 14.59 3.97
C LYS A 15 -11.19 13.76 4.78
N ASP A 16 -11.13 12.46 4.48
CA ASP A 16 -10.12 11.57 5.04
C ASP A 16 -8.72 12.17 4.82
N SER A 17 -7.94 12.24 5.89
CA SER A 17 -6.54 12.61 5.82
C SER A 17 -5.75 11.48 5.19
N THR A 18 -4.56 11.75 4.65
CA THR A 18 -3.69 10.71 4.06
C THR A 18 -3.35 9.59 5.05
N ASP A 19 -3.40 9.89 6.35
CA ASP A 19 -3.17 8.96 7.44
C ASP A 19 -4.33 7.95 7.63
N ASP A 20 -5.54 8.32 7.24
CA ASP A 20 -6.71 7.43 7.25
C ASP A 20 -6.65 6.38 6.12
N TYR A 21 -5.71 6.52 5.17
CA TYR A 21 -5.50 5.56 4.09
C TYR A 21 -4.49 4.47 4.45
N ARG A 22 -4.70 3.29 3.88
CA ARG A 22 -3.82 2.12 4.04
C ARG A 22 -2.49 2.36 3.33
N SER A 23 -1.41 2.43 4.10
CA SER A 23 -0.07 2.69 3.57
C SER A 23 0.67 1.41 3.18
N ILE A 24 1.48 1.51 2.12
CA ILE A 24 2.42 0.48 1.68
C ILE A 24 3.83 1.04 1.82
N ASP A 25 4.70 0.36 2.56
CA ASP A 25 6.13 0.69 2.63
C ASP A 25 6.91 -0.23 1.68
N VAL A 26 7.24 0.29 0.49
CA VAL A 26 8.04 -0.43 -0.50
C VAL A 26 9.46 -0.77 0.00
N ARG A 27 10.02 0.03 0.93
CA ARG A 27 11.33 -0.25 1.51
C ARG A 27 11.28 -1.46 2.42
N ARG A 28 10.16 -1.66 3.11
CA ARG A 28 9.92 -2.90 3.86
C ARG A 28 9.87 -4.10 2.92
N TRP A 29 9.12 -4.02 1.83
CA TRP A 29 9.10 -5.09 0.82
C TRP A 29 10.48 -5.39 0.26
N LYS A 30 11.31 -4.37 0.05
CA LYS A 30 12.71 -4.56 -0.35
C LYS A 30 13.53 -5.31 0.70
N ARG A 31 13.47 -4.89 1.97
CA ARG A 31 14.21 -5.56 3.06
C ARG A 31 13.79 -7.02 3.22
N ASP A 32 12.51 -7.30 3.01
CA ASP A 32 11.93 -8.64 3.11
C ASP A 32 12.14 -9.48 1.83
N GLY A 33 12.84 -8.96 0.81
CA GLY A 33 13.12 -9.67 -0.45
C GLY A 33 11.92 -9.84 -1.38
N LEU A 34 10.79 -9.19 -1.07
CA LEU A 34 9.51 -9.34 -1.77
C LEU A 34 9.48 -8.65 -3.15
N LEU A 35 10.44 -7.77 -3.45
CA LEU A 35 10.51 -7.04 -4.72
C LEU A 35 11.28 -7.77 -5.84
N THR A 36 11.71 -9.02 -5.63
CA THR A 36 12.31 -9.81 -6.72
C THR A 36 11.27 -10.00 -7.83
N PRO A 37 11.61 -9.80 -9.11
CA PRO A 37 10.66 -9.93 -10.22
C PRO A 37 10.02 -11.33 -10.28
N HIS A 38 8.78 -11.40 -10.78
CA HIS A 38 8.00 -12.63 -10.95
C HIS A 38 7.57 -13.30 -9.63
N GLN A 39 7.56 -12.57 -8.52
CA GLN A 39 6.99 -13.04 -7.26
C GLN A 39 5.50 -12.66 -7.17
N SER A 40 4.77 -13.42 -6.36
CA SER A 40 3.41 -13.10 -5.96
C SER A 40 3.25 -13.34 -4.47
N PHE A 41 2.74 -12.34 -3.75
CA PHE A 41 2.54 -12.43 -2.31
C PHE A 41 1.28 -11.70 -1.85
N GLY A 42 0.79 -12.05 -0.66
CA GLY A 42 -0.28 -11.35 0.01
C GLY A 42 0.26 -10.26 0.94
N TRP A 43 -0.41 -9.12 0.97
CA TRP A 43 -0.14 -8.07 1.95
C TRP A 43 -1.42 -7.71 2.68
N GLN A 44 -1.34 -7.54 4.00
CA GLN A 44 -2.52 -7.29 4.84
C GLN A 44 -2.25 -6.21 5.88
N TRP A 45 -3.31 -5.49 6.22
CA TRP A 45 -3.33 -4.56 7.33
C TRP A 45 -4.18 -5.15 8.44
N SER A 46 -3.66 -5.14 9.65
CA SER A 46 -4.39 -5.53 10.85
C SER A 46 -4.59 -4.35 11.78
N ARG A 47 -5.73 -4.34 12.49
CA ARG A 47 -6.04 -3.40 13.55
C ARG A 47 -6.49 -4.21 14.76
N HIS A 48 -5.81 -4.05 15.89
CA HIS A 48 -6.05 -4.85 17.10
C HIS A 48 -5.98 -6.38 16.87
N GLY A 49 -5.09 -6.83 15.98
CA GLY A 49 -4.91 -8.24 15.64
C GLY A 49 -5.85 -8.76 14.54
N GLU A 50 -6.93 -8.04 14.25
CA GLU A 50 -7.89 -8.41 13.20
C GLU A 50 -7.48 -7.86 11.84
N VAL A 51 -7.57 -8.70 10.80
CA VAL A 51 -7.27 -8.27 9.43
C VAL A 51 -8.41 -7.39 8.91
N VAL A 52 -8.10 -6.13 8.60
CA VAL A 52 -9.08 -5.14 8.13
C VAL A 52 -9.05 -4.94 6.62
N ALA A 53 -7.98 -5.37 5.96
CA ALA A 53 -7.85 -5.36 4.51
C ALA A 53 -6.68 -6.23 4.06
N SER A 54 -6.75 -6.71 2.81
CA SER A 54 -5.67 -7.43 2.17
C SER A 54 -5.63 -7.14 0.67
N ILE A 55 -4.42 -7.20 0.10
CA ILE A 55 -4.18 -7.13 -1.34
C ILE A 55 -3.31 -8.31 -1.77
N ARG A 56 -3.39 -8.68 -3.05
CA ARG A 56 -2.39 -9.50 -3.72
C ARG A 56 -1.45 -8.61 -4.51
N VAL A 57 -0.17 -8.90 -4.43
CA VAL A 57 0.89 -8.16 -5.12
C VAL A 57 1.59 -9.12 -6.06
N ARG A 58 1.76 -8.71 -7.32
CA ARG A 58 2.64 -9.37 -8.28
C ARG A 58 3.78 -8.43 -8.64
N THR A 59 5.02 -8.91 -8.60
CA THR A 59 6.18 -8.08 -8.92
C THR A 59 6.63 -8.29 -10.35
N GLU A 60 6.98 -7.18 -10.99
CA GLU A 60 7.64 -7.12 -12.29
C GLU A 60 8.93 -6.31 -12.13
N SER A 61 9.76 -6.23 -13.17
CA SER A 61 11.10 -5.62 -13.07
C SER A 61 11.10 -4.17 -12.56
N ASN A 62 10.12 -3.37 -12.97
CA ASN A 62 10.03 -1.94 -12.69
C ASN A 62 8.67 -1.51 -12.07
N ARG A 63 7.81 -2.45 -11.71
CA ARG A 63 6.48 -2.17 -11.17
C ARG A 63 5.96 -3.32 -10.35
N VAL A 64 4.91 -3.05 -9.60
CA VAL A 64 4.07 -4.06 -8.96
C VAL A 64 2.66 -3.95 -9.48
N ILE A 65 1.96 -5.08 -9.62
CA ILE A 65 0.54 -5.10 -9.89
C ILE A 65 -0.16 -5.33 -8.55
N LEU A 66 -1.00 -4.38 -8.16
CA LEU A 66 -1.83 -4.50 -6.97
C LEU A 66 -3.21 -5.00 -7.39
N THR A 67 -3.65 -6.09 -6.79
CA THR A 67 -4.98 -6.66 -7.04
C THR A 67 -5.74 -6.77 -5.73
N TYR A 68 -6.91 -6.15 -5.63
CA TYR A 68 -7.75 -6.18 -4.43
C TYR A 68 -9.21 -5.90 -4.73
N ARG A 69 -10.06 -6.04 -3.72
CA ARG A 69 -11.49 -5.69 -3.80
C ARG A 69 -11.81 -4.66 -2.75
N HIS A 70 -12.66 -3.70 -3.10
CA HIS A 70 -13.18 -2.72 -2.16
C HIS A 70 -14.66 -2.45 -2.42
N ARG A 71 -15.36 -1.92 -1.43
CA ARG A 71 -16.74 -1.44 -1.58
C ARG A 71 -16.97 -0.25 -0.67
N SER A 72 -17.78 0.68 -1.11
CA SER A 72 -18.38 1.71 -0.26
C SER A 72 -19.63 1.15 0.42
N SER A 73 -20.08 1.80 1.49
CA SER A 73 -21.27 1.36 2.23
C SER A 73 -22.49 1.28 1.30
N GLY A 74 -23.08 0.09 1.16
CA GLY A 74 -24.25 -0.15 0.32
C GLY A 74 -23.97 -0.39 -1.17
N GLU A 75 -22.70 -0.35 -1.58
CA GLU A 75 -22.31 -0.67 -2.96
C GLU A 75 -21.81 -2.11 -3.12
N ASP A 76 -21.85 -2.59 -4.37
CA ASP A 76 -21.25 -3.85 -4.77
C ASP A 76 -19.72 -3.82 -4.64
N TRP A 77 -19.14 -5.01 -4.50
CA TRP A 77 -17.70 -5.18 -4.53
C TRP A 77 -17.12 -4.83 -5.89
N LYS A 78 -16.11 -3.97 -5.88
CA LYS A 78 -15.32 -3.56 -7.04
C LYS A 78 -13.96 -4.22 -7.00
N ASP A 79 -13.62 -4.92 -8.08
CA ASP A 79 -12.33 -5.52 -8.31
C ASP A 79 -11.37 -4.50 -8.92
N GLU A 80 -10.21 -4.33 -8.30
CA GLU A 80 -9.15 -3.43 -8.72
C GLU A 80 -7.92 -4.23 -9.11
N SER A 81 -7.30 -3.87 -10.24
CA SER A 81 -6.05 -4.46 -10.70
C SER A 81 -5.27 -3.46 -11.54
N TYR A 82 -4.22 -2.85 -10.97
CA TYR A 82 -3.47 -1.81 -11.64
C TYR A 82 -1.97 -1.84 -11.34
N PRO A 83 -1.13 -1.33 -12.26
CA PRO A 83 0.31 -1.23 -12.05
C PRO A 83 0.68 -0.01 -11.20
N VAL A 84 1.66 -0.18 -10.31
CA VAL A 84 2.37 0.88 -9.60
C VAL A 84 3.85 0.78 -9.95
N TYR A 85 4.38 1.80 -10.62
CA TYR A 85 5.78 1.83 -11.04
C TYR A 85 6.70 2.13 -9.85
N LEU A 86 7.85 1.46 -9.83
CA LEU A 86 8.88 1.62 -8.83
C LEU A 86 10.03 2.41 -9.42
N ASP A 87 10.22 3.63 -8.93
CA ASP A 87 11.42 4.40 -9.22
C ASP A 87 12.56 3.92 -8.34
N ARG A 88 13.77 3.82 -8.91
CA ARG A 88 14.96 3.42 -8.17
C ARG A 88 16.01 4.50 -8.23
N THR A 89 16.49 4.91 -7.06
CA THR A 89 17.61 5.85 -6.95
C THR A 89 18.87 5.09 -6.55
N ALA A 90 19.98 5.30 -7.27
CA ALA A 90 21.28 4.76 -6.87
C ALA A 90 21.71 5.31 -5.51
N CYS A 91 22.41 4.50 -4.71
CA CYS A 91 22.96 4.93 -3.43
C CYS A 91 24.48 5.17 -3.55
N ASN A 92 24.99 6.19 -2.84
CA ASN A 92 26.40 6.60 -2.90
C ASN A 92 27.40 5.49 -2.51
N LEU A 93 26.98 4.50 -1.73
CA LEU A 93 27.79 3.38 -1.26
C LEU A 93 27.45 2.04 -1.96
N GLY A 94 26.79 2.11 -3.12
CA GLY A 94 26.34 0.94 -3.88
C GLY A 94 24.91 0.52 -3.55
N GLY A 95 24.29 -0.19 -4.49
CA GLY A 95 22.89 -0.61 -4.43
C GLY A 95 21.89 0.46 -4.91
N GLU A 96 20.61 0.12 -4.81
CA GLU A 96 19.49 0.96 -5.25
C GLU A 96 18.48 1.15 -4.12
N ARG A 97 17.72 2.23 -4.13
CA ARG A 97 16.59 2.45 -3.22
C ARG A 97 15.30 2.63 -4.04
N PRO A 98 14.30 1.76 -3.87
CA PRO A 98 12.98 1.94 -4.46
C PRO A 98 12.16 2.99 -3.68
#